data_AF-A0A7X9SRG1-F1
#
_entry.id   AF-A0A7X9SRG1-F1
#
_cell.length_a   1.000
_cell.length_b   1.000
_cell.length_c   1.000
_cell.angle_alpha   90.00
_cell.angle_beta   90.00
_cell.angle_gamma   90.00
#
_symmetry.space_group_name_H-M   'P 1'
#
loop_
_entity.id
_entity.type
_entity.pdbx_description
1 polymer ?
#
loop_
_entity_poly.entity_id
_entity_poly.type
_entity_poly.pdbx_seq_one_letter_code
_entity_poly.pdbx_strand_id
1 'polypeptide(L)'
;MDKNFDENIDQKIREALIHKADDASMPENMFFRIRNEILKEKDNKGVFTMKHKFLKPKTFIIAGMVIIATTVTCVAATNLSGIFSSSSHLTEIKTFPSKDKVKESVGFTPKYVESFNNGFKFDTFNYVNNEVRNEKGDATEKYKSADFDYKKDGSKKGQILAMSAEKTDEKSFYGNTRKNASEVEYNGVKIIYTSSQYKSVPEGYKPTDEEKDLEDKGLLEIGYGGEKDEIKVSQDQSVMWYEDGLSYCITNMDYTELSKDDMINMAKEVIG
;
A
#
# COMPACT_ATOMS: atom_id res chain seq x y z
N MET A 1 -1.42 -34.00 56.41
CA MET A 1 -0.69 -32.80 55.97
C MET A 1 -1.52 -31.62 56.43
N ASP A 2 -0.95 -30.81 57.32
CA ASP A 2 -1.65 -29.76 58.06
C ASP A 2 -2.04 -28.59 57.15
N LYS A 3 -3.35 -28.35 56.99
CA LYS A 3 -3.92 -27.25 56.19
C LYS A 3 -3.39 -25.86 56.59
N ASN A 4 -3.07 -25.67 57.87
CA ASN A 4 -2.52 -24.41 58.39
C ASN A 4 -1.07 -24.13 57.95
N PHE A 5 -0.32 -25.14 57.51
CA PHE A 5 1.05 -24.96 57.04
C PHE A 5 1.08 -24.47 55.57
N ASP A 6 0.17 -24.98 54.74
CA ASP A 6 0.02 -24.57 53.34
C ASP A 6 -0.50 -23.13 53.20
N GLU A 7 -1.51 -22.73 53.99
CA GLU A 7 -2.04 -21.35 53.94
C GLU A 7 -0.98 -20.30 54.33
N ASN A 8 -0.03 -20.64 55.21
CA ASN A 8 1.07 -19.76 55.61
C ASN A 8 2.11 -19.58 54.50
N ILE A 9 2.38 -20.65 53.74
CA ILE A 9 3.33 -20.63 52.62
C ILE A 9 2.72 -19.86 51.45
N ASP A 10 1.44 -20.09 51.12
CA ASP A 10 0.75 -19.38 50.06
C ASP A 10 0.64 -17.89 50.36
N GLN A 11 0.38 -17.50 51.61
CA GLN A 11 0.39 -16.09 52.01
C GLN A 11 1.78 -15.45 51.82
N LYS A 12 2.85 -16.14 52.23
CA LYS A 12 4.23 -15.65 52.04
C LYS A 12 4.64 -15.55 50.57
N ILE A 13 4.19 -16.50 49.74
CA ILE A 13 4.44 -16.44 48.29
C ILE A 13 3.70 -15.25 47.69
N ARG A 14 2.46 -15.00 48.10
CA ARG A 14 1.65 -13.88 47.61
C ARG A 14 2.23 -12.53 48.02
N GLU A 15 2.64 -12.39 49.28
CA GLU A 15 3.31 -11.19 49.79
C GLU A 15 4.66 -10.95 49.09
N ALA A 16 5.45 -12.00 48.84
CA ALA A 16 6.70 -11.90 48.11
C ALA A 16 6.50 -11.52 46.63
N LEU A 17 5.44 -12.01 45.98
CA LEU A 17 5.10 -11.67 44.60
C LEU A 17 4.59 -10.23 44.47
N ILE A 18 3.79 -9.75 45.43
CA ILE A 18 3.32 -8.36 45.46
C ILE A 18 4.51 -7.42 45.71
N HIS A 19 5.39 -7.72 46.67
CA HIS A 19 6.61 -6.93 46.92
C HIS A 19 7.53 -6.87 45.68
N LYS A 20 7.69 -7.99 44.95
CA LYS A 20 8.48 -7.99 43.70
C LYS A 20 7.80 -7.22 42.57
N ALA A 21 6.47 -7.17 42.53
CA ALA A 21 5.72 -6.41 41.53
C ALA A 21 5.81 -4.90 41.82
N ASP A 22 5.80 -4.49 43.09
CA ASP A 22 5.98 -3.10 43.50
C ASP A 22 7.44 -2.63 43.24
N ASP A 23 8.44 -3.48 43.46
CA ASP A 23 9.85 -3.20 43.09
C ASP A 23 10.09 -3.20 41.57
N ALA A 24 9.21 -3.85 40.79
CA ALA A 24 9.25 -3.87 39.32
C ALA A 24 8.45 -2.72 38.69
N SER A 25 7.76 -1.91 39.50
CA SER A 25 7.05 -0.72 39.04
C SER A 25 8.07 0.35 38.67
N MET A 26 8.17 0.65 37.36
CA MET A 26 8.98 1.78 36.90
C MET A 26 8.44 3.07 37.53
N PRO A 27 9.30 3.93 38.12
CA PRO A 27 8.90 5.27 38.51
C PRO A 27 8.21 5.94 37.32
N GLU A 28 7.06 6.57 37.54
CA GLU A 28 6.21 7.15 36.50
C GLU A 28 6.97 8.15 35.58
N ASN A 29 8.06 8.71 36.10
CA ASN A 29 8.95 9.64 35.41
C ASN A 29 10.13 8.97 34.67
N MET A 30 10.30 7.65 34.74
CA MET A 30 11.40 6.93 34.10
C MET A 30 11.23 6.92 32.57
N PHE A 31 9.99 6.87 32.06
CA PHE A 31 9.72 7.07 30.62
C PHE A 31 10.12 8.49 30.17
N PHE A 32 9.84 9.51 30.98
CA PHE A 32 10.24 10.89 30.70
C PHE A 32 11.76 11.11 30.81
N ARG A 33 12.44 10.43 31.74
CA ARG A 33 13.90 10.45 31.86
C ARG A 33 14.58 9.78 30.67
N ILE A 34 14.13 8.59 30.28
CA ILE A 34 14.65 7.86 29.11
C ILE A 34 14.45 8.71 27.85
N ARG A 35 13.25 9.29 27.68
CA ARG A 35 12.96 10.19 26.55
C ARG A 35 13.83 11.45 26.56
N ASN A 36 14.02 12.09 27.71
CA ASN A 36 14.87 13.29 27.81
C ASN A 36 16.37 12.98 27.67
N GLU A 37 16.84 11.81 28.08
CA GLU A 37 18.23 11.38 27.87
C GLU A 37 18.51 11.05 26.40
N ILE A 38 17.57 10.38 25.71
CA ILE A 38 17.65 10.15 24.25
C ILE A 38 17.67 11.47 23.46
N LEU A 39 16.90 12.47 23.91
CA LEU A 39 16.87 13.79 23.27
C LEU A 39 18.15 14.60 23.58
N LYS A 40 18.67 14.54 24.82
CA LYS A 40 19.95 15.18 25.18
C LYS A 40 21.17 14.56 24.50
N GLU A 41 21.15 13.26 24.19
CA GLU A 41 22.20 12.63 23.37
C GLU A 41 22.15 13.05 21.89
N LYS A 42 20.96 13.42 21.38
CA LYS A 42 20.76 13.89 19.99
C LYS A 42 21.30 15.31 19.76
N ASP A 43 21.27 16.18 20.76
CA ASP A 43 21.71 17.58 20.60
C ASP A 43 23.23 17.77 20.73
N ASN A 44 23.96 16.81 21.32
CA ASN A 44 25.38 16.96 21.63
C ASN A 44 26.36 16.23 20.70
N LYS A 45 25.90 15.53 19.65
CA LYS A 45 26.78 14.93 18.65
C LYS A 45 26.23 15.19 17.25
N GLY A 46 26.76 16.25 16.64
CA GLY A 46 26.58 16.52 15.22
C GLY A 46 27.00 15.31 14.38
N VAL A 47 26.25 15.11 13.29
CA VAL A 47 26.56 14.33 12.09
C VAL A 47 27.23 12.98 12.37
N PHE A 48 26.53 11.85 12.24
CA PHE A 48 27.04 10.63 11.57
C PHE A 48 26.06 9.44 11.62
N THR A 49 25.87 8.81 10.44
CA THR A 49 25.72 7.36 10.16
C THR A 49 25.05 6.46 11.20
N MET A 50 23.90 5.87 10.87
CA MET A 50 23.37 4.70 11.56
C MET A 50 23.89 3.40 10.94
N LYS A 51 24.59 2.61 11.76
CA LYS A 51 24.90 1.19 11.51
C LYS A 51 23.67 0.35 11.84
N HIS A 52 23.02 -0.24 10.84
CA HIS A 52 21.99 -1.25 11.09
C HIS A 52 22.64 -2.56 11.57
N LYS A 53 22.31 -2.98 12.80
CA LYS A 53 22.62 -4.32 13.29
C LYS A 53 21.68 -5.32 12.64
N PHE A 54 22.28 -6.33 12.01
CA PHE A 54 21.62 -7.46 11.35
C PHE A 54 20.67 -8.20 12.29
N LEU A 55 19.38 -8.22 11.95
CA LEU A 55 18.48 -9.32 12.32
C LEU A 55 18.30 -10.19 11.08
N LYS A 56 18.71 -11.46 11.18
CA LYS A 56 18.62 -12.43 10.09
C LYS A 56 17.13 -12.73 9.80
N PRO A 57 16.60 -12.52 8.59
CA PRO A 57 15.24 -12.95 8.27
C PRO A 57 15.26 -14.43 7.94
N LYS A 58 14.61 -15.25 8.79
CA LYS A 58 14.05 -16.52 8.37
C LYS A 58 12.56 -16.30 8.15
N THR A 59 12.05 -16.84 7.04
CA THR A 59 10.67 -16.80 6.54
C THR A 59 10.41 -15.65 5.56
N PHE A 60 10.58 -15.96 4.26
CA PHE A 60 10.02 -15.21 3.15
C PHE A 60 8.50 -15.40 3.14
N ILE A 61 7.75 -14.43 3.65
CA ILE A 61 6.36 -14.23 3.26
C ILE A 61 6.42 -13.28 2.07
N ILE A 62 6.17 -13.80 0.87
CA ILE A 62 5.89 -12.96 -0.29
C ILE A 62 4.49 -12.41 -0.05
N ALA A 63 4.40 -11.34 0.74
CA ALA A 63 3.23 -10.47 0.71
C ALA A 63 3.43 -9.59 -0.51
N GLY A 64 2.60 -9.78 -1.54
CA GLY A 64 2.53 -8.87 -2.68
C GLY A 64 2.03 -7.51 -2.20
N MET A 65 2.94 -6.68 -1.71
CA MET A 65 2.67 -5.31 -1.34
C MET A 65 2.66 -4.48 -2.64
N VAL A 66 1.53 -4.48 -3.34
CA VAL A 66 1.30 -3.52 -4.43
C VAL A 66 1.01 -2.19 -3.76
N ILE A 67 2.04 -1.37 -3.61
CA ILE A 67 1.89 0.04 -3.25
C ILE A 67 1.36 0.71 -4.52
N ILE A 68 0.05 0.90 -4.63
CA ILE A 68 -0.50 1.85 -5.61
C ILE A 68 -0.13 3.23 -5.07
N ALA A 69 1.03 3.73 -5.48
CA ALA A 69 1.45 5.09 -5.19
C ALA A 69 0.53 6.05 -5.97
N THR A 70 -0.58 6.44 -5.36
CA THR A 70 -1.22 7.70 -5.72
C THR A 70 -0.27 8.81 -5.28
N THR A 71 0.47 9.33 -6.25
CA THR A 71 1.57 10.27 -6.04
C THR A 71 1.04 11.60 -5.51
N VAL A 72 0.97 11.73 -4.18
CA VAL A 72 0.94 13.04 -3.54
C VAL A 72 2.34 13.64 -3.68
N THR A 73 2.62 14.26 -4.83
CA THR A 73 3.84 15.04 -5.02
C THR A 73 3.68 16.39 -4.32
N CYS A 74 4.00 16.40 -3.03
CA CYS A 74 4.59 17.54 -2.31
C CYS A 74 4.88 17.07 -0.89
N VAL A 75 6.15 16.97 -0.49
CA VAL A 75 6.72 17.66 0.69
C VAL A 75 8.22 17.37 0.71
N ALA A 76 9.01 18.45 0.69
CA ALA A 76 10.41 18.44 1.03
C ALA A 76 10.59 18.18 2.53
N ALA A 77 11.54 17.30 2.87
CA ALA A 77 12.12 17.07 4.19
C ALA A 77 11.21 16.48 5.31
N THR A 78 11.48 15.21 5.61
CA THR A 78 11.23 14.51 6.90
C THR A 78 9.82 14.63 7.50
N ASN A 79 8.93 13.68 7.15
CA ASN A 79 7.89 13.00 7.95
C ASN A 79 6.75 12.54 7.02
N LEU A 80 6.75 11.28 6.60
CA LEU A 80 5.83 10.75 5.58
C LEU A 80 4.40 10.59 6.14
N SER A 81 3.49 11.50 5.80
CA SER A 81 2.08 11.16 5.65
C SER A 81 1.91 10.29 4.40
N GLY A 82 1.14 9.21 4.47
CA GLY A 82 1.02 8.26 3.36
C GLY A 82 -0.14 7.28 3.51
N ILE A 83 -0.48 6.62 2.40
CA ILE A 83 -1.47 5.55 2.36
C ILE A 83 -0.76 4.21 2.55
N PHE A 84 -1.26 3.41 3.49
CA PHE A 84 -0.77 2.07 3.77
C PHE A 84 -1.84 1.06 3.41
N SER A 85 -1.52 0.21 2.45
CA SER A 85 -2.43 -0.80 1.91
C SER A 85 -2.03 -2.19 2.37
N SER A 86 -3.01 -3.02 2.72
CA SER A 86 -2.77 -4.41 3.12
C SER A 86 -3.90 -5.34 2.70
N SER A 87 -3.54 -6.51 2.21
CA SER A 87 -4.45 -7.60 1.85
C SER A 87 -3.88 -8.94 2.29
N SER A 88 -4.69 -10.00 2.24
CA SER A 88 -4.27 -11.36 2.61
C SER A 88 -4.65 -12.36 1.55
N HIS A 89 -3.75 -13.29 1.21
CA HIS A 89 -4.09 -14.44 0.36
C HIS A 89 -5.18 -15.32 0.98
N LEU A 90 -5.42 -15.23 2.29
CA LEU A 90 -6.49 -15.98 2.96
C LEU A 90 -7.89 -15.43 2.65
N THR A 91 -7.97 -14.18 2.20
CA THR A 91 -9.23 -13.51 1.84
C THR A 91 -9.46 -13.46 0.32
N GLU A 92 -8.54 -14.07 -0.44
CA GLU A 92 -8.60 -14.16 -1.90
C GLU A 92 -9.74 -15.07 -2.36
N ILE A 93 -10.53 -14.60 -3.31
CA ILE A 93 -11.62 -15.34 -3.95
C ILE A 93 -11.21 -15.63 -5.39
N LYS A 94 -11.11 -16.92 -5.75
CA LYS A 94 -10.67 -17.39 -7.09
C LYS A 94 -11.80 -17.67 -8.08
N THR A 95 -13.04 -17.51 -7.63
CA THR A 95 -14.24 -17.64 -8.47
C THR A 95 -14.85 -16.27 -8.66
N PHE A 96 -15.35 -15.98 -9.85
CA PHE A 96 -15.95 -14.69 -10.15
C PHE A 96 -17.04 -14.32 -9.11
N PRO A 97 -16.83 -13.26 -8.30
CA PRO A 97 -17.68 -13.02 -7.14
C PRO A 97 -19.01 -12.39 -7.54
N SER A 98 -20.09 -12.76 -6.85
CA SER A 98 -21.37 -12.08 -6.99
C SER A 98 -21.30 -10.65 -6.43
N LYS A 99 -22.18 -9.77 -6.91
CA LYS A 99 -22.26 -8.36 -6.45
C LYS A 99 -22.48 -8.25 -4.94
N ASP A 100 -23.28 -9.16 -4.37
CA ASP A 100 -23.52 -9.22 -2.93
C ASP A 100 -22.27 -9.61 -2.16
N LYS A 101 -21.45 -10.52 -2.70
CA LYS A 101 -20.20 -10.92 -2.05
C LYS A 101 -19.16 -9.80 -2.05
N VAL A 102 -19.05 -9.06 -3.14
CA VAL A 102 -18.20 -7.86 -3.20
C VAL A 102 -18.70 -6.82 -2.20
N LYS A 103 -20.01 -6.55 -2.17
CA LYS A 103 -20.63 -5.60 -1.24
C LYS A 103 -20.40 -5.97 0.22
N GLU A 104 -20.50 -7.24 0.58
CA GLU A 104 -20.18 -7.73 1.93
C GLU A 104 -18.71 -7.47 2.28
N SER A 105 -17.81 -7.61 1.31
CA SER A 105 -16.36 -7.50 1.53
C SER A 105 -15.89 -6.05 1.72
N VAL A 106 -16.41 -5.12 0.90
CA VAL A 106 -15.92 -3.73 0.82
C VAL A 106 -16.96 -2.65 1.18
N GLY A 107 -18.25 -3.00 1.31
CA GLY A 107 -19.31 -2.06 1.69
C GLY A 107 -19.87 -1.20 0.55
N PHE A 108 -19.62 -1.58 -0.71
CA PHE A 108 -20.20 -1.00 -1.93
C PHE A 108 -20.16 -2.01 -3.08
N THR A 109 -20.85 -1.71 -4.18
CA THR A 109 -20.94 -2.59 -5.34
C THR A 109 -20.34 -1.88 -6.55
N PRO A 110 -19.04 -2.07 -6.85
CA PRO A 110 -18.43 -1.50 -8.05
C PRO A 110 -18.98 -2.20 -9.31
N LYS A 111 -18.79 -1.58 -10.48
CA LYS A 111 -18.87 -2.27 -11.77
C LYS A 111 -17.58 -3.08 -12.00
N TYR A 112 -17.71 -4.30 -12.50
CA TYR A 112 -16.60 -5.20 -12.81
C TYR A 112 -17.08 -6.29 -13.79
N VAL A 113 -16.15 -6.84 -14.56
CA VAL A 113 -16.44 -7.83 -15.62
C VAL A 113 -15.69 -9.14 -15.37
N GLU A 114 -16.26 -10.27 -15.83
CA GLU A 114 -15.63 -11.59 -15.74
C GLU A 114 -14.51 -11.78 -16.77
N SER A 115 -14.65 -11.14 -17.93
CA SER A 115 -13.66 -11.17 -19.00
C SER A 115 -13.70 -9.89 -19.82
N PHE A 116 -12.53 -9.45 -20.25
CA PHE A 116 -12.37 -8.41 -21.26
C PHE A 116 -12.34 -9.03 -22.67
N ASN A 117 -12.80 -8.28 -23.68
CA ASN A 117 -12.86 -8.77 -25.06
C ASN A 117 -11.49 -9.12 -25.65
N ASN A 118 -10.42 -8.53 -25.13
CA ASN A 118 -9.04 -8.82 -25.55
C ASN A 118 -8.42 -10.06 -24.85
N GLY A 119 -9.25 -10.88 -24.19
CA GLY A 119 -8.89 -12.22 -23.74
C GLY A 119 -8.39 -12.31 -22.29
N PHE A 120 -8.29 -11.19 -21.58
CA PHE A 120 -8.05 -11.20 -20.13
C PHE A 120 -9.31 -11.67 -19.39
N LYS A 121 -9.13 -12.60 -18.46
CA LYS A 121 -10.19 -13.18 -17.65
C LYS A 121 -9.88 -12.96 -16.18
N PHE A 122 -10.94 -12.83 -15.40
CA PHE A 122 -10.86 -12.77 -13.95
C PHE A 122 -10.00 -13.93 -13.42
N ASP A 123 -9.06 -13.61 -12.53
CA ASP A 123 -8.20 -14.55 -11.83
C ASP A 123 -8.54 -14.58 -10.34
N THR A 124 -8.52 -13.41 -9.69
CA THR A 124 -8.81 -13.30 -8.25
C THR A 124 -9.54 -12.01 -7.90
N PHE A 125 -10.24 -12.04 -6.78
CA PHE A 125 -10.76 -10.86 -6.10
C PHE A 125 -10.25 -10.83 -4.66
N ASN A 126 -9.92 -9.65 -4.16
CA ASN A 126 -9.64 -9.41 -2.76
C ASN A 126 -10.14 -8.03 -2.32
N TYR A 127 -10.36 -7.86 -1.02
CA TYR A 127 -10.45 -6.52 -0.45
C TYR A 127 -9.08 -6.09 0.06
N VAL A 128 -8.78 -4.81 -0.05
CA VAL A 128 -7.58 -4.20 0.51
C VAL A 128 -8.00 -3.25 1.63
N ASN A 129 -7.34 -3.34 2.78
CA ASN A 129 -7.49 -2.33 3.83
C ASN A 129 -6.49 -1.21 3.57
N ASN A 130 -7.00 0.01 3.45
CA ASN A 130 -6.21 1.22 3.25
C ASN A 130 -6.27 2.07 4.52
N GLU A 131 -5.11 2.58 4.95
CA GLU A 131 -5.00 3.51 6.06
C GLU A 131 -4.24 4.76 5.62
N VAL A 132 -4.89 5.92 5.69
CA VAL A 132 -4.19 7.21 5.58
C VAL A 132 -3.57 7.49 6.93
N ARG A 133 -2.25 7.71 6.98
CA ARG A 133 -1.55 8.05 8.21
C ARG A 133 -0.99 9.46 8.16
N ASN A 134 -1.07 10.16 9.28
CA ASN A 134 -0.45 11.47 9.45
C ASN A 134 1.05 11.33 9.76
N GLU A 135 1.71 12.48 9.90
CA GLU A 135 3.15 12.58 10.22
C GLU A 135 3.57 11.89 11.54
N LYS A 136 2.63 11.67 12.47
CA LYS A 136 2.89 10.97 13.74
C LYS A 136 2.75 9.46 13.61
N GLY A 137 2.33 8.97 12.44
CA GLY A 137 2.03 7.56 12.18
C GLY A 137 0.62 7.15 12.63
N ASP A 138 -0.21 8.08 13.10
CA ASP A 138 -1.58 7.80 13.49
C ASP A 138 -2.46 7.67 12.25
N ALA A 139 -3.31 6.64 12.20
CA ALA A 139 -4.30 6.49 11.14
C ALA A 139 -5.38 7.57 11.28
N THR A 140 -5.51 8.42 10.27
CA THR A 140 -6.53 9.48 10.18
C THR A 140 -7.76 9.02 9.42
N GLU A 141 -7.61 8.06 8.51
CA GLU A 141 -8.70 7.49 7.73
C GLU A 141 -8.44 6.01 7.47
N LYS A 142 -9.52 5.21 7.47
CA LYS A 142 -9.48 3.80 7.12
C LYS A 142 -10.62 3.49 6.18
N TYR A 143 -10.31 2.81 5.08
CA TYR A 143 -11.29 2.42 4.09
C TYR A 143 -10.88 1.13 3.41
N LYS A 144 -11.76 0.58 2.58
CA LYS A 144 -11.49 -0.62 1.79
C LYS A 144 -11.60 -0.32 0.30
N SER A 145 -10.70 -0.89 -0.49
CA SER A 145 -10.85 -1.01 -1.94
C SER A 145 -11.21 -2.44 -2.32
N ALA A 146 -11.86 -2.58 -3.47
CA ALA A 146 -12.12 -3.84 -4.15
C ALA A 146 -11.10 -4.02 -5.26
N ASP A 147 -10.30 -5.08 -5.20
CA ASP A 147 -9.23 -5.35 -6.15
C ASP A 147 -9.52 -6.67 -6.89
N PHE A 148 -9.44 -6.62 -8.21
CA PHE A 148 -9.71 -7.71 -9.13
C PHE A 148 -8.50 -7.93 -10.02
N ASP A 149 -7.85 -9.08 -9.90
CA ASP A 149 -6.76 -9.46 -10.80
C ASP A 149 -7.30 -10.17 -12.04
N TYR A 150 -6.65 -9.91 -13.16
CA TYR A 150 -6.97 -10.50 -14.45
C TYR A 150 -5.73 -11.14 -15.07
N LYS A 151 -5.92 -12.28 -15.72
CA LYS A 151 -4.87 -12.99 -16.44
C LYS A 151 -5.37 -13.46 -17.80
N LYS A 152 -4.44 -13.62 -18.72
CA LYS A 152 -4.66 -14.28 -20.01
C LYS A 152 -3.71 -15.45 -20.19
N ASP A 153 -4.05 -16.35 -21.10
CA ASP A 153 -3.17 -17.45 -21.47
C ASP A 153 -1.79 -16.94 -21.92
N GLY A 154 -0.74 -17.55 -21.40
CA GLY A 154 0.64 -17.14 -21.69
C GLY A 154 1.18 -15.97 -20.85
N SER A 155 0.44 -15.50 -19.84
CA SER A 155 0.93 -14.49 -18.89
C SER A 155 2.23 -14.94 -18.23
N LYS A 156 3.24 -14.07 -18.25
CA LYS A 156 4.56 -14.31 -17.65
C LYS A 156 4.55 -13.90 -16.18
N LYS A 157 5.48 -14.49 -15.42
CA LYS A 157 5.72 -14.08 -14.02
C LYS A 157 6.08 -12.60 -13.97
N GLY A 158 5.40 -11.83 -13.12
CA GLY A 158 5.64 -10.40 -12.92
C GLY A 158 4.71 -9.49 -13.73
N GLN A 159 4.00 -10.02 -14.74
CA GLN A 159 2.97 -9.24 -15.43
C GLN A 159 1.72 -9.16 -14.56
N ILE A 160 1.14 -7.96 -14.45
CA ILE A 160 -0.03 -7.69 -13.62
C ILE A 160 -1.02 -6.89 -14.45
N LEU A 161 -2.27 -7.35 -14.48
CA LEU A 161 -3.41 -6.56 -14.91
C LEU A 161 -4.43 -6.61 -13.77
N ALA A 162 -4.67 -5.49 -13.13
CA ALA A 162 -5.56 -5.41 -11.98
C ALA A 162 -6.54 -4.25 -12.15
N MET A 163 -7.78 -4.44 -11.74
CA MET A 163 -8.76 -3.38 -11.60
C MET A 163 -9.04 -3.17 -10.11
N SER A 164 -8.96 -1.92 -9.67
CA SER A 164 -9.37 -1.51 -8.33
C SER A 164 -10.55 -0.55 -8.38
N ALA A 165 -11.38 -0.59 -7.34
CA ALA A 165 -12.42 0.39 -7.10
C ALA A 165 -12.48 0.78 -5.63
N GLU A 166 -12.67 2.06 -5.34
CA GLU A 166 -12.78 2.59 -3.98
C GLU A 166 -13.71 3.79 -3.92
N LYS A 167 -14.24 4.08 -2.72
CA LYS A 167 -15.04 5.29 -2.49
C LYS A 167 -14.15 6.50 -2.46
N THR A 168 -14.53 7.52 -3.20
CA THR A 168 -13.90 8.83 -3.16
C THR A 168 -14.91 9.89 -3.57
N ASP A 169 -14.59 11.16 -3.35
CA ASP A 169 -15.34 12.26 -3.95
C ASP A 169 -14.70 12.72 -5.25
N GLU A 170 -15.53 13.26 -6.14
CA GLU A 170 -15.12 13.70 -7.47
C GLU A 170 -13.98 14.72 -7.44
N LYS A 171 -13.98 15.64 -6.47
CA LYS A 171 -12.96 16.69 -6.34
C LYS A 171 -11.62 16.07 -5.94
N SER A 172 -11.62 15.12 -5.01
CA SER A 172 -10.43 14.39 -4.60
C SER A 172 -9.85 13.54 -5.73
N PHE A 173 -10.72 12.93 -6.55
CA PHE A 173 -10.30 12.15 -7.72
C PHE A 173 -9.61 13.03 -8.78
N TYR A 174 -10.28 14.08 -9.27
CA TYR A 174 -9.73 14.94 -10.32
C TYR A 174 -8.65 15.91 -9.83
N GLY A 175 -8.53 16.12 -8.53
CA GLY A 175 -7.47 16.94 -7.93
C GLY A 175 -6.06 16.36 -8.09
N ASN A 176 -5.94 15.07 -8.42
CA ASN A 176 -4.67 14.33 -8.46
C ASN A 176 -4.28 13.85 -9.88
N THR A 177 -4.75 14.52 -10.93
CA THR A 177 -4.44 14.12 -12.32
C THR A 177 -2.94 14.28 -12.64
N ARG A 178 -2.31 13.21 -13.12
CA ARG A 178 -0.88 13.20 -13.49
C ARG A 178 -0.62 14.10 -14.71
N LYS A 179 0.57 14.71 -14.79
CA LYS A 179 0.96 15.65 -15.86
C LYS A 179 0.97 15.03 -17.27
N ASN A 180 1.27 13.73 -17.36
CA ASN A 180 1.28 12.96 -18.61
C ASN A 180 -0.09 12.39 -18.98
N ALA A 181 -1.15 12.79 -18.27
CA ALA A 181 -2.49 12.27 -18.52
C ALA A 181 -3.03 12.68 -19.88
N SER A 182 -3.83 11.79 -20.45
CA SER A 182 -4.66 12.07 -21.61
C SER A 182 -6.09 11.65 -21.32
N GLU A 183 -7.05 12.45 -21.79
CA GLU A 183 -8.46 12.27 -21.46
C GLU A 183 -9.27 11.86 -22.69
N VAL A 184 -10.25 11.00 -22.48
CA VAL A 184 -11.27 10.62 -23.46
C VAL A 184 -12.61 10.60 -22.75
N GLU A 185 -13.67 11.06 -23.42
CA GLU A 185 -15.03 10.98 -22.92
C GLU A 185 -15.75 9.76 -23.51
N TYR A 186 -16.50 9.05 -22.68
CA TYR A 186 -17.33 7.92 -23.09
C TYR A 186 -18.58 7.84 -22.23
N ASN A 187 -19.76 7.87 -22.85
CA ASN A 187 -21.06 7.84 -22.15
C ASN A 187 -21.21 8.89 -21.02
N GLY A 188 -20.61 10.07 -21.20
CA GLY A 188 -20.60 11.15 -20.19
C GLY A 188 -19.63 10.92 -19.03
N VAL A 189 -18.87 9.83 -19.05
CA VAL A 189 -17.79 9.53 -18.10
C VAL A 189 -16.45 9.95 -18.69
N LYS A 190 -15.69 10.73 -17.93
CA LYS A 190 -14.32 11.12 -18.29
C LYS A 190 -13.35 10.00 -17.89
N ILE A 191 -12.69 9.43 -18.89
CA ILE A 191 -11.64 8.42 -18.76
C ILE A 191 -10.28 9.11 -18.86
N ILE A 192 -9.41 8.87 -17.87
CA ILE A 192 -8.06 9.39 -17.78
C ILE A 192 -7.07 8.24 -18.01
N TYR A 193 -6.19 8.37 -19.00
CA TYR A 193 -5.12 7.43 -19.27
C TYR A 193 -3.75 8.04 -18.94
N THR A 194 -2.90 7.27 -18.27
CA THR A 194 -1.50 7.61 -17.98
C THR A 194 -0.57 6.45 -18.30
N SER A 195 0.69 6.75 -18.65
CA SER A 195 1.71 5.74 -18.93
C SER A 195 3.08 6.25 -18.50
N SER A 196 3.80 5.47 -17.71
CA SER A 196 5.10 5.82 -17.15
C SER A 196 5.97 4.59 -16.99
N GLN A 197 7.29 4.79 -16.95
CA GLN A 197 8.19 3.74 -16.48
C GLN A 197 8.23 3.77 -14.96
N TYR A 198 8.24 2.60 -14.33
CA TYR A 198 8.52 2.47 -12.91
C TYR A 198 9.90 1.87 -12.74
N LYS A 199 10.74 2.50 -11.91
CA LYS A 199 12.11 2.09 -11.66
C LYS A 199 12.29 1.78 -10.17
N SER A 200 12.36 0.50 -9.84
CA SER A 200 12.69 0.04 -8.50
C SER A 200 14.21 0.10 -8.30
N VAL A 201 14.64 0.81 -7.26
CA VAL A 201 16.05 1.06 -6.95
C VAL A 201 16.38 0.75 -5.49
N PRO A 202 17.64 0.40 -5.18
CA PRO A 202 18.07 0.19 -3.80
C PRO A 202 18.08 1.50 -3.01
N GLU A 203 18.10 1.38 -1.68
CA GLU A 203 18.29 2.53 -0.79
C GLU A 203 19.60 3.27 -1.12
N GLY A 204 19.54 4.60 -1.14
CA GLY A 204 20.69 5.46 -1.44
C GLY A 204 20.99 5.67 -2.93
N TYR A 205 20.18 5.14 -3.84
CA TYR A 205 20.22 5.50 -5.26
C TYR A 205 20.08 7.01 -5.45
N LYS A 206 20.82 7.57 -6.40
CA LYS A 206 20.77 9.00 -6.75
C LYS A 206 20.27 9.14 -8.19
N PRO A 207 19.05 9.69 -8.40
CA PRO A 207 18.54 9.95 -9.73
C PRO A 207 19.45 10.89 -10.53
N THR A 208 19.64 10.60 -11.81
CA THR A 208 20.32 11.50 -12.74
C THR A 208 19.46 12.73 -13.03
N ASP A 209 20.04 13.78 -13.64
CA ASP A 209 19.25 14.96 -14.01
C ASP A 209 18.23 14.65 -15.12
N GLU A 210 18.54 13.69 -16.01
CA GLU A 210 17.58 13.18 -17.00
C GLU A 210 16.41 12.45 -16.33
N GLU A 211 16.67 11.64 -15.32
CA GLU A 211 15.63 10.92 -14.57
C GLU A 211 14.72 11.89 -13.81
N LYS A 212 15.28 12.93 -13.20
CA LYS A 212 14.48 13.97 -12.54
C LYS A 212 13.57 14.71 -13.52
N ASP A 213 14.07 15.03 -14.72
CA ASP A 213 13.26 15.66 -15.77
C ASP A 213 12.11 14.72 -16.22
N LEU A 214 12.35 13.41 -16.29
CA LEU A 214 11.30 12.43 -16.58
C LEU A 214 10.28 12.29 -15.44
N GLU A 215 10.73 12.28 -14.17
CA GLU A 215 9.84 12.30 -13.00
C GLU A 215 8.99 13.59 -12.98
N ASP A 216 9.60 14.74 -13.26
CA ASP A 216 8.92 16.03 -13.33
C ASP A 216 7.86 16.08 -14.44
N LYS A 217 8.05 15.33 -15.53
CA LYS A 217 7.07 15.15 -16.62
C LYS A 217 6.03 14.05 -16.31
N GLY A 218 6.20 13.30 -15.22
CA GLY A 218 5.36 12.17 -14.87
C GLY A 218 5.56 10.93 -15.76
N LEU A 219 6.70 10.86 -16.46
CA LEU A 219 7.04 9.76 -17.38
C LEU A 219 7.88 8.66 -16.71
N LEU A 220 8.47 8.96 -15.55
CA LEU A 220 9.23 8.03 -14.71
C LEU A 220 8.73 8.14 -13.27
N GLU A 221 8.66 7.01 -12.58
CA GLU A 221 8.43 6.93 -11.15
C GLU A 221 9.53 6.06 -10.52
N ILE A 222 10.28 6.61 -9.56
CA ILE A 222 11.37 5.89 -8.90
C ILE A 222 10.94 5.39 -7.52
N GLY A 223 10.84 4.07 -7.39
CA GLY A 223 10.51 3.40 -6.14
C GLY A 223 11.76 2.93 -5.38
N TYR A 224 11.91 3.37 -4.13
CA TYR A 224 13.04 2.98 -3.27
C TYR A 224 12.71 1.75 -2.43
N GLY A 225 13.76 0.98 -2.07
CA GLY A 225 13.62 -0.24 -1.27
C GLY A 225 13.67 -1.53 -2.09
N GLY A 226 14.14 -1.43 -3.35
CA GLY A 226 14.47 -2.59 -4.17
C GLY A 226 15.55 -3.47 -3.55
N GLU A 227 15.72 -4.67 -4.11
CA GLU A 227 16.77 -5.59 -3.69
C GLU A 227 18.15 -4.91 -3.77
N LYS A 228 19.00 -5.21 -2.79
CA LYS A 228 20.34 -4.62 -2.75
C LYS A 228 21.09 -4.98 -4.02
N ASP A 229 21.61 -3.95 -4.70
CA ASP A 229 22.35 -4.04 -5.96
C ASP A 229 21.51 -4.43 -7.20
N GLU A 230 20.18 -4.38 -7.11
CA GLU A 230 19.30 -4.65 -8.26
C GLU A 230 18.45 -3.42 -8.62
N ILE A 231 18.45 -3.07 -9.91
CA ILE A 231 17.56 -2.07 -10.49
C ILE A 231 16.60 -2.80 -11.41
N LYS A 232 15.30 -2.66 -11.18
CA LYS A 232 14.24 -3.19 -12.04
C LYS A 232 13.50 -2.04 -12.69
N VAL A 233 13.20 -2.18 -13.98
CA VAL A 233 12.40 -1.22 -14.73
C VAL A 233 11.18 -1.97 -15.27
N SER A 234 9.98 -1.48 -14.98
CA SER A 234 8.73 -1.94 -15.58
C SER A 234 8.07 -0.82 -16.38
N GLN A 235 7.25 -1.22 -17.34
CA GLN A 235 6.36 -0.31 -18.06
C GLN A 235 4.97 -0.41 -17.47
N ASP A 236 4.50 0.73 -16.96
CA ASP A 236 3.22 0.82 -16.26
C ASP A 236 2.24 1.67 -17.08
N GLN A 237 0.98 1.25 -17.11
CA GLN A 237 -0.13 2.01 -17.66
C GLN A 237 -1.29 1.99 -16.67
N SER A 238 -2.02 3.09 -16.60
CA SER A 238 -3.25 3.17 -15.81
C SER A 238 -4.34 3.85 -16.62
N VAL A 239 -5.55 3.31 -16.51
CA VAL A 239 -6.77 4.00 -16.94
C VAL A 239 -7.70 4.15 -15.75
N MET A 240 -8.15 5.38 -15.52
CA MET A 240 -8.89 5.76 -14.33
C MET A 240 -10.16 6.52 -14.73
N TRP A 241 -11.23 6.33 -13.98
CA TRP A 241 -12.46 7.12 -14.13
C TRP A 241 -13.19 7.21 -12.81
N TYR A 242 -14.10 8.18 -12.72
CA TYR A 242 -14.98 8.38 -11.59
C TYR A 242 -16.42 8.20 -12.03
N GLU A 243 -17.20 7.46 -11.25
CA GLU A 243 -18.61 7.22 -11.50
C GLU A 243 -19.32 6.90 -10.17
N ASP A 244 -20.45 7.56 -9.90
CA ASP A 244 -21.34 7.28 -8.76
C ASP A 244 -20.65 7.22 -7.38
N GLY A 245 -19.69 8.11 -7.11
CA GLY A 245 -18.98 8.16 -5.83
C GLY A 245 -17.86 7.11 -5.68
N LEU A 246 -17.48 6.46 -6.79
CA LEU A 246 -16.40 5.50 -6.85
C LEU A 246 -15.34 5.96 -7.84
N SER A 247 -14.08 5.85 -7.45
CA SER A 247 -12.96 5.85 -8.40
C SER A 247 -12.64 4.43 -8.81
N TYR A 248 -12.35 4.28 -10.09
CA TYR A 248 -11.90 3.04 -10.69
C TYR A 248 -10.52 3.24 -11.29
N CYS A 249 -9.69 2.20 -11.24
CA CYS A 249 -8.39 2.18 -11.90
C CYS A 249 -8.10 0.78 -12.44
N ILE A 250 -7.85 0.67 -13.74
CA ILE A 250 -7.22 -0.53 -14.32
C ILE A 250 -5.73 -0.22 -14.50
N THR A 251 -4.89 -1.00 -13.83
CA THR A 251 -3.43 -0.91 -13.91
C THR A 251 -2.88 -2.10 -14.69
N ASN A 252 -1.98 -1.80 -15.62
CA ASN A 252 -1.16 -2.77 -16.33
C ASN A 252 0.30 -2.55 -15.92
N MET A 253 0.98 -3.62 -15.51
CA MET A 253 2.43 -3.69 -15.36
C MET A 253 2.96 -4.78 -16.29
N ASP A 254 3.85 -4.39 -17.19
CA ASP A 254 4.63 -5.25 -18.08
C ASP A 254 3.86 -6.11 -19.11
N TYR A 255 2.54 -5.94 -19.30
CA TYR A 255 1.89 -6.36 -20.55
C TYR A 255 2.16 -5.32 -21.64
N THR A 256 3.35 -5.39 -22.24
CA THR A 256 3.85 -4.42 -23.24
C THR A 256 3.12 -4.47 -24.57
N GLU A 257 2.35 -5.53 -24.83
CA GLU A 257 1.48 -5.67 -25.98
C GLU A 257 0.18 -4.87 -25.87
N LEU A 258 -0.19 -4.38 -24.67
CA LEU A 258 -1.38 -3.57 -24.48
C LEU A 258 -1.11 -2.12 -24.90
N SER A 259 -1.84 -1.67 -25.91
CA SER A 259 -1.83 -0.28 -26.33
C SER A 259 -2.67 0.60 -25.39
N LYS A 260 -2.50 1.92 -25.52
CA LYS A 260 -3.39 2.90 -24.88
C LYS A 260 -4.87 2.62 -25.20
N ASP A 261 -5.18 2.32 -26.46
CA ASP A 261 -6.56 2.09 -26.90
C ASP A 261 -7.12 0.80 -26.29
N ASP A 262 -6.29 -0.24 -26.12
CA ASP A 262 -6.71 -1.46 -25.42
C ASP A 262 -7.08 -1.17 -23.97
N MET A 263 -6.26 -0.40 -23.25
CA MET A 263 -6.55 0.00 -21.87
C MET A 263 -7.84 0.82 -21.78
N ILE A 264 -8.02 1.81 -22.66
CA ILE A 264 -9.24 2.63 -22.71
C ILE A 264 -10.47 1.77 -23.03
N ASN A 265 -10.36 0.82 -23.96
CA ASN A 265 -11.47 -0.07 -24.29
C ASN A 265 -11.84 -1.00 -23.13
N MET A 266 -10.88 -1.50 -22.34
CA MET A 266 -11.19 -2.22 -21.10
C MET A 266 -12.01 -1.35 -20.13
N ALA A 267 -11.65 -0.07 -19.94
CA ALA A 267 -12.44 0.83 -19.10
C ALA A 267 -13.88 1.01 -19.64
N LYS A 268 -14.04 1.18 -20.95
CA LYS A 268 -15.37 1.27 -21.60
C LYS A 268 -16.21 0.02 -21.37
N GLU A 269 -15.60 -1.16 -21.42
CA GLU A 269 -16.29 -2.43 -21.15
C GLU A 269 -16.82 -2.52 -19.71
N VAL A 270 -16.13 -1.90 -18.74
CA VAL A 270 -16.59 -1.83 -17.34
C VAL A 270 -17.67 -0.77 -17.14
N ILE A 271 -17.52 0.39 -17.79
CA ILE A 271 -18.50 1.49 -17.74
C ILE A 271 -19.85 1.04 -18.30
N GLY A 272 -19.82 0.35 -19.44
CA GLY A 272 -21.01 -0.11 -20.18
C GLY A 272 -21.55 0.91 -21.17
#